data_AF-A0A942S035-F1
#
_entry.id   AF-A0A942S035-F1
#
_cell.length_a   1.000
_cell.length_b   1.000
_cell.length_c   1.000
_cell.angle_alpha   90.00
_cell.angle_beta   90.00
_cell.angle_gamma   90.00
#
_symmetry.space_group_name_H-M   'P 1'
#
loop_
_entity.id
_entity.type
_entity.pdbx_description
1 polymer ?
#
loop_
_entity_poly.entity_id
_entity_poly.type
_entity_poly.pdbx_seq_one_letter_code
_entity_poly.pdbx_strand_id
1 'polypeptide(L)' 'MGILKQIAEYLYIKKRDPNENPSQWVKYMHGINRFTIVVFILGILYLIFKRIL' A
#
# COMPACT_ATOMS: atom_id res chain seq x y z
N MET A 1 -10.02 -1.29 16.99
CA MET A 1 -9.20 -1.16 15.76
C MET A 1 -7.80 -1.63 16.10
N GLY A 2 -7.39 -2.79 15.59
CA GLY A 2 -6.03 -3.31 15.81
C GLY A 2 -5.18 -3.13 14.55
N ILE A 3 -3.93 -2.69 14.71
CA ILE A 3 -2.97 -2.52 13.61
C ILE A 3 -2.84 -3.83 12.80
N LEU A 4 -2.89 -4.99 13.47
CA LEU A 4 -2.86 -6.31 12.82
C LEU A 4 -4.09 -6.59 11.93
N LYS A 5 -5.28 -6.10 12.30
CA LYS A 5 -6.50 -6.23 11.45
C LYS A 5 -6.36 -5.37 10.20
N GLN A 6 -5.81 -4.16 10.31
CA GLN A 6 -5.57 -3.27 9.17
C GLN A 6 -4.52 -3.83 8.21
N ILE A 7 -3.43 -4.41 8.72
CA ILE A 7 -2.42 -5.07 7.87
C ILE A 7 -3.03 -6.27 7.13
N ALA A 8 -3.82 -7.11 7.81
CA ALA A 8 -4.47 -8.27 7.19
C ALA A 8 -5.52 -7.88 6.13
N GLU A 9 -6.26 -6.79 6.33
CA GLU A 9 -7.17 -6.22 5.34
C GLU A 9 -6.42 -5.58 4.17
N TYR A 10 -5.30 -4.90 4.44
CA TYR A 10 -4.45 -4.27 3.42
C TYR A 10 -3.77 -5.30 2.50
N LEU A 11 -3.36 -6.45 3.06
CA LEU A 11 -2.79 -7.57 2.30
C LEU A 11 -3.86 -8.45 1.63
N TYR A 12 -5.14 -8.06 1.67
CA TYR A 12 -6.28 -8.83 1.17
C TYR A 12 -6.41 -10.25 1.78
N ILE A 13 -5.72 -10.53 2.89
CA ILE A 13 -5.77 -11.81 3.61
C ILE A 13 -7.13 -11.98 4.30
N LYS A 14 -7.74 -10.85 4.72
CA LYS A 14 -9.05 -10.82 5.34
C LYS A 14 -10.02 -10.01 4.49
N LYS A 15 -11.22 -10.55 4.27
CA LYS A 15 -12.30 -9.83 3.61
C LYS A 15 -12.64 -8.58 4.42
N ARG A 16 -12.74 -7.46 3.72
CA ARG A 16 -13.09 -6.16 4.29
C ARG A 16 -14.43 -6.25 5.03
N ASP A 17 -14.54 -5.52 6.14
CA ASP A 17 -15.71 -5.58 7.01
C ASP A 17 -16.95 -5.13 6.23
N PRO A 18 -18.00 -5.97 6.06
CA PRO A 18 -19.15 -5.64 5.21
C PRO A 18 -19.97 -4.46 5.72
N ASN A 19 -19.78 -4.06 6.99
CA ASN A 19 -20.42 -2.88 7.59
C ASN A 19 -19.56 -1.62 7.49
N GLU A 20 -18.35 -1.70 6.94
CA GLU A 20 -17.54 -0.51 6.73
C GLU A 20 -18.20 0.39 5.69
N ASN A 21 -18.15 1.70 5.89
CA ASN A 21 -18.62 2.63 4.89
C ASN A 21 -17.54 2.72 3.79
N PRO A 22 -17.77 2.21 2.56
CA PRO A 22 -16.76 2.20 1.51
C PRO A 22 -16.60 3.62 0.96
N SER A 23 -15.92 4.48 1.72
CA SER A 23 -15.69 5.85 1.32
C SER A 23 -14.65 5.90 0.19
N GLN A 24 -14.85 6.84 -0.73
CA GLN A 24 -13.93 7.11 -1.82
C GLN A 24 -12.51 7.40 -1.29
N TRP A 25 -12.41 8.00 -0.10
CA TRP A 25 -11.16 8.27 0.62
C TRP A 25 -10.33 7.02 0.91
N VAL A 26 -10.95 5.89 1.26
CA VAL A 26 -10.20 4.65 1.51
C VAL A 26 -9.62 4.08 0.20
N LYS A 27 -10.34 4.22 -0.92
CA LYS A 27 -9.81 3.84 -2.24
C LYS A 27 -8.62 4.72 -2.62
N TYR A 28 -8.72 6.03 -2.39
CA TYR A 28 -7.60 6.95 -2.59
C TYR A 28 -6.40 6.61 -1.70
N MET A 29 -6.63 6.28 -0.42
CA MET A 29 -5.57 5.90 0.51
C MET A 29 -4.79 4.66 0.01
N HIS A 30 -5.49 3.62 -0.50
CA HIS A 30 -4.84 2.45 -1.08
C HIS A 30 -4.11 2.79 -2.39
N GLY A 31 -4.70 3.66 -3.23
CA GLY A 31 -4.07 4.14 -4.46
C GLY A 31 -2.75 4.89 -4.20
N ILE A 32 -2.76 5.79 -3.22
CA ILE A 32 -1.57 6.53 -2.79
C ILE A 32 -0.51 5.57 -2.27
N ASN A 33 -0.87 4.61 -1.40
CA ASN A 33 0.12 3.67 -0.86
C ASN A 33 0.75 2.79 -1.96
N ARG A 34 -0.05 2.34 -2.94
CA ARG A 34 0.44 1.59 -4.10
C ARG A 34 1.40 2.42 -4.94
N PHE A 35 1.08 3.69 -5.19
CA PHE A 35 1.95 4.61 -5.91
C PHE A 35 3.27 4.85 -5.16
N THR A 36 3.20 5.10 -3.85
CA THR A 36 4.39 5.30 -3.01
C THR A 36 5.33 4.11 -3.05
N ILE A 37 4.82 2.88 -2.96
CA ILE A 37 5.65 1.66 -3.06
C ILE A 37 6.36 1.59 -4.42
N VAL A 38 5.65 1.87 -5.52
CA VAL A 38 6.26 1.85 -6.86
C VAL A 38 7.38 2.89 -6.98
N VAL A 39 7.13 4.12 -6.57
CA VAL A 39 8.15 5.19 -6.62
C VAL A 39 9.34 4.86 -5.72
N PHE A 40 9.10 4.29 -4.54
CA PHE A 40 10.16 3.87 -3.62
C PHE A 40 11.06 2.79 -4.25
N ILE A 41 10.47 1.76 -4.84
CA ILE A 41 11.22 0.68 -5.52
C ILE A 41 12.01 1.26 -6.70
N LEU A 42 11.42 2.14 -7.51
CA LEU A 42 12.12 2.81 -8.61
C LEU A 42 13.33 3.62 -8.12
N GLY A 43 13.18 4.31 -6.98
CA GLY A 43 14.28 5.04 -6.34
C GLY A 43 15.42 4.11 -5.88
N ILE A 44 15.08 2.96 -5.26
CA ILE A 44 16.07 1.95 -4.89
C ILE A 44 16.80 1.42 -6.14
N LEU A 45 16.05 1.05 -7.18
CA LEU A 45 16.62 0.55 -8.43
C LEU A 45 17.56 1.59 -9.06
N TYR A 46 17.15 2.86 -9.10
CA TYR A 46 17.99 3.96 -9.57
C TYR A 46 19.31 4.06 -8.80
N LEU A 47 19.26 4.00 -7.46
CA LEU A 47 20.46 4.04 -6.62
C LEU A 47 21.37 2.84 -6.84
N ILE A 48 20.80 1.63 -6.99
CA ILE A 48 21.55 0.41 -7.29
C ILE A 48 22.25 0.55 -8.65
N PHE A 49 21.50 0.91 -9.71
CA PHE A 49 22.08 1.06 -11.04
C PHE A 49 23.14 2.15 -11.10
N LYS A 50 22.91 3.30 -10.46
CA LYS A 50 23.90 4.40 -10.39
C LYS A 50 25.19 4.03 -9.66
N ARG A 51 25.14 3.02 -8.78
CA ARG A 51 26.32 2.57 -8.01
C ARG A 51 27.04 1.40 -8.65
N ILE A 52 26.38 0.64 -9.53
CA ILE A 52 26.93 -0.54 -10.20
C ILE A 52 27.36 -0.24 -11.65
N LEU A 53 26.63 0.62 -12.36
CA LEU A 53 26.92 1.09 -13.72
C LEU A 53 27.59 2.47 -13.67
#